data_AF-A0A350MM02-F1
#
_entry.id   AF-A0A350MM02-F1
#
_cell.length_a   1.000
_cell.length_b   1.000
_cell.length_c   1.000
_cell.angle_alpha   90.00
_cell.angle_beta   90.00
_cell.angle_gamma   90.00
#
_symmetry.space_group_name_H-M   'P 1'
#
loop_
_entity.id
_entity.type
_entity.pdbx_description
1 polymer ?
#
loop_
_entity_poly.entity_id
_entity_poly.type
_entity_poly.pdbx_seq_one_letter_code
_entity_poly.pdbx_strand_id
1 'polypeptide(L)' 'MPLQIEVIGYIATALSLFGNVLVVLKKRSGFVVWTVANCTWLVVDVKINLYSQIWMMAVYAALNLWGLIMWRKD' A
#
# COMPACT_ATOMS: atom_id res chain seq x y z
N MET A 1 -21.74 6.47 -7.19
CA MET A 1 -20.39 5.96 -7.52
C MET A 1 -19.24 6.61 -6.73
N PRO A 2 -19.19 7.93 -6.44
CA PRO A 2 -18.02 8.53 -5.77
C PRO A 2 -17.84 8.07 -4.31
N LEU A 3 -18.93 7.93 -3.55
CA LEU A 3 -18.85 7.53 -2.12
C LEU A 3 -18.17 6.17 -1.90
N GLN A 4 -18.40 5.19 -2.78
CA GLN A 4 -17.76 3.87 -2.66
C GLN A 4 -16.24 3.94 -2.89
N ILE A 5 -15.79 4.80 -3.81
CA ILE A 5 -14.36 5.02 -4.08
C ILE A 5 -13.70 5.67 -2.87
N GLU A 6 -14.35 6.68 -2.28
CA GLU A 6 -13.84 7.33 -1.08
C GLU A 6 -13.74 6.37 0.11
N VAL A 7 -14.75 5.52 0.35
CA VAL A 7 -14.69 4.52 1.42
C VAL A 7 -13.52 3.56 1.21
N ILE A 8 -13.29 3.07 -0.01
CA ILE A 8 -12.14 2.22 -0.34
C ILE A 8 -10.82 2.98 -0.14
N GLY A 9 -10.78 4.26 -0.51
CA GLY A 9 -9.63 5.15 -0.30
C GLY A 9 -9.31 5.34 1.19
N TYR A 10 -10.30 5.51 2.05
CA TYR A 10 -10.10 5.58 3.50
C TYR A 10 -9.60 4.24 4.08
N ILE A 11 -10.10 3.11 3.58
CA ILE A 11 -9.58 1.78 3.95
C ILE A 11 -8.11 1.65 3.52
N ALA A 12 -7.76 2.04 2.29
CA ALA A 12 -6.39 2.02 1.79
C ALA A 12 -5.48 2.94 2.61
N THR A 13 -5.98 4.11 3.01
CA THR A 13 -5.29 5.06 3.89
C THR A 13 -5.00 4.44 5.25
N ALA A 14 -6.00 3.84 5.90
CA ALA A 14 -5.84 3.19 7.20
C ALA A 14 -4.82 2.03 7.13
N LEU A 15 -4.88 1.20 6.09
CA LEU A 15 -3.90 0.13 5.86
C LEU A 15 -2.49 0.69 5.61
N SER A 16 -2.37 1.78 4.84
CA SER A 16 -1.08 2.44 4.56
C SER A 16 -0.44 2.96 5.86
N LEU A 17 -1.22 3.63 6.71
CA LEU A 17 -0.75 4.13 8.00
C LEU A 17 -0.37 2.98 8.95
N PHE A 18 -1.23 1.97 9.07
CA PHE A 18 -0.98 0.82 9.93
C PHE A 18 0.25 0.02 9.48
N GLY A 19 0.39 -0.24 8.18
CA GLY A 19 1.55 -0.91 7.61
C GLY A 19 2.84 -0.13 7.88
N ASN A 20 2.79 1.20 7.74
CA ASN A 20 3.96 2.04 8.03
C ASN A 20 4.35 2.02 9.52
N VAL A 21 3.38 2.02 10.43
CA VAL A 21 3.63 1.84 11.88
C VAL A 21 4.35 0.52 12.14
N LEU A 22 3.94 -0.58 11.51
CA LEU A 22 4.60 -1.87 11.66
C LEU A 22 6.04 -1.86 11.10
N VAL A 23 6.28 -1.16 9.99
CA VAL A 23 7.64 -0.98 9.44
C VAL A 23 8.53 -0.20 10.42
N VAL A 24 8.01 0.90 11.01
CA VAL A 24 8.73 1.68 12.04
C VAL A 24 9.04 0.82 13.27
N LEU A 25 8.12 -0.07 13.67
CA LEU A 25 8.33 -1.06 14.74
C LEU A 25 9.24 -2.23 14.33
N LYS A 26 9.91 -2.13 13.16
CA LYS A 26 10.79 -3.17 12.58
C LYS A 26 10.11 -4.54 12.42
N LYS A 27 8.79 -4.57 12.24
CA LYS A 27 8.04 -5.81 12.01
C LYS A 27 7.92 -6.09 10.52
N ARG A 28 8.38 -7.28 10.09
CA ARG A 28 8.26 -7.76 8.69
C ARG A 28 6.80 -7.75 8.18
N SER A 29 5.83 -7.94 9.07
CA SER A 29 4.40 -7.87 8.71
C SER A 29 3.99 -6.50 8.18
N GLY A 30 4.76 -5.44 8.47
CA GLY A 30 4.52 -4.11 7.90
C GLY A 30 4.56 -4.11 6.38
N PHE A 31 5.54 -4.77 5.77
CA PHE A 31 5.64 -4.89 4.31
C PHE A 31 4.45 -5.61 3.68
N VAL A 32 3.90 -6.62 4.37
CA VAL A 32 2.71 -7.35 3.89
C VAL A 32 1.50 -6.42 3.89
N VAL A 33 1.25 -5.73 5.01
CA VAL A 33 0.14 -4.78 5.13
C VAL A 33 0.27 -3.64 4.11
N TRP A 34 1.50 -3.12 3.93
CA TRP A 34 1.78 -2.05 2.97
C TRP A 34 1.59 -2.50 1.52
N THR A 35 1.91 -3.75 1.19
CA THR A 35 1.61 -4.32 -0.14
C THR A 35 0.11 -4.38 -0.39
N VAL A 36 -0.68 -4.84 0.59
CA VAL A 36 -2.15 -4.86 0.48
C VAL A 36 -2.69 -3.44 0.29
N ALA A 37 -2.19 -2.47 1.06
CA ALA A 37 -2.59 -1.07 0.95
C ALA A 37 -2.32 -0.51 -0.46
N ASN A 38 -1.14 -0.74 -1.03
CA ASN A 38 -0.78 -0.29 -2.37
C ASN A 38 -1.64 -0.96 -3.45
N CYS A 39 -1.97 -2.26 -3.30
CA CYS A 39 -2.90 -2.94 -4.19
C CYS A 39 -4.31 -2.35 -4.10
N THR A 40 -4.78 -1.96 -2.90
CA THR A 40 -6.06 -1.26 -2.75
C THR A 40 -6.04 0.12 -3.40
N TRP A 41 -4.95 0.88 -3.26
CA TRP A 41 -4.76 2.15 -3.96
C TRP A 41 -4.76 2.00 -5.47
N LEU A 42 -4.11 0.97 -6.03
CA LEU A 42 -4.17 0.67 -7.47
C LEU A 42 -5.61 0.55 -7.99
N VAL A 43 -6.49 -0.12 -7.24
CA VAL A 43 -7.91 -0.25 -7.62
C VAL A 43 -8.62 1.11 -7.62
N VAL A 44 -8.34 1.96 -6.63
CA VAL A 44 -8.88 3.33 -6.56
C VAL A 44 -8.40 4.15 -7.75
N ASP A 45 -7.09 4.13 -8.00
CA ASP A 45 -6.41 4.97 -9.00
C ASP A 45 -6.82 4.59 -10.43
N VAL A 46 -6.99 3.30 -10.71
CA VAL A 46 -7.55 2.81 -11.99
C VAL A 46 -8.97 3.32 -12.19
N LYS A 47 -9.80 3.31 -11.16
CA LYS A 47 -11.20 3.76 -11.26
C LYS A 47 -11.35 5.26 -11.48
N ILE A 48 -10.37 6.06 -11.06
CA ILE A 48 -10.35 7.52 -11.26
C ILE A 48 -9.41 7.95 -12.40
N ASN A 49 -8.80 7.01 -13.13
CA ASN A 49 -7.83 7.25 -14.20
C ASN A 49 -6.59 8.08 -13.78
N LEU A 50 -6.10 7.90 -12.55
CA LEU A 50 -4.93 8.62 -12.03
C LEU A 50 -3.62 7.87 -12.37
N TYR A 51 -3.24 7.87 -13.65
CA TYR A 51 -2.16 7.03 -14.18
C TYR A 51 -0.79 7.23 -13.51
N SER A 52 -0.46 8.45 -13.08
CA SER A 52 0.79 8.71 -12.36
C SER A 52 0.84 7.95 -11.04
N GLN A 53 -0.27 7.92 -10.30
CA GLN A 53 -0.35 7.21 -9.03
C GLN A 53 -0.40 5.70 -9.22
N ILE A 54 -1.05 5.20 -10.29
CA ILE A 54 -1.03 3.78 -10.66
C ILE A 54 0.40 3.26 -10.78
N TRP A 55 1.25 3.93 -11.55
CA TRP A 55 2.64 3.53 -11.72
C TRP A 55 3.43 3.57 -10.40
N MET A 56 3.23 4.62 -9.61
CA MET A 56 3.86 4.76 -8.30
C MET A 56 3.48 3.60 -7.36
N MET A 57 2.18 3.26 -7.28
CA MET A 57 1.69 2.19 -6.40
C MET A 57 2.18 0.81 -6.85
N ALA A 58 2.28 0.57 -8.16
CA ALA A 58 2.86 -0.66 -8.69
C ALA A 58 4.34 -0.82 -8.30
N VAL A 59 5.14 0.25 -8.45
CA VAL A 59 6.55 0.26 -8.04
C VAL A 59 6.67 0.07 -6.52
N TYR A 60 5.86 0.77 -5.73
CA TYR A 60 5.87 0.60 -4.28
C TYR A 60 5.45 -0.81 -3.85
N ALA A 61 4.48 -1.45 -4.52
CA ALA A 61 4.16 -2.85 -4.25
C ALA A 61 5.38 -3.77 -4.49
N ALA A 62 6.13 -3.57 -5.59
CA ALA A 62 7.35 -4.31 -5.85
C ALA A 62 8.45 -4.04 -4.80
N LEU A 63 8.65 -2.78 -4.41
CA LEU A 63 9.58 -2.40 -3.34
C LEU A 63 9.20 -2.99 -1.99
N ASN A 64 7.91 -3.16 -1.70
CA ASN A 64 7.45 -3.79 -0.46
C ASN A 64 7.75 -5.28 -0.45
N LEU A 65 7.57 -5.97 -1.59
CA LEU A 65 7.97 -7.37 -1.74
C LEU A 65 9.48 -7.54 -1.60
N TRP A 66 10.27 -6.64 -2.20
CA TRP A 66 11.72 -6.59 -1.99
C TRP A 66 12.03 -6.40 -0.51
N GLY A 67 11.42 -5.40 0.13
CA GLY A 67 11.57 -5.12 1.55
C GLY A 67 11.27 -6.36 2.39
N LEU A 68 10.17 -7.05 2.13
CA LEU A 68 9.79 -8.28 2.83
C LEU A 68 10.88 -9.37 2.78
N ILE A 69 11.54 -9.54 1.63
CA ILE A 69 12.61 -10.53 1.42
C ILE A 69 13.91 -10.09 2.10
N MET A 70 14.30 -8.83 1.90
CA MET A 70 15.61 -8.32 2.31
C MET A 70 15.67 -7.82 3.74
N TRP A 71 14.52 -7.59 4.39
CA TRP A 71 14.47 -7.09 5.76
C TRP A 71 15.01 -8.12 6.76
N ARG A 72 16.30 -8.08 7.04
CA ARG A 72 16.94 -8.89 8.08
C ARG A 72 16.64 -8.27 9.44
N LYS A 73 16.24 -9.10 10.40
CA LYS A 73 16.26 -8.69 11.81
C LYS A 73 17.72 -8.76 12.22
N ASP A 74 18.39 -7.61 12.24
CA ASP A 74 19.57 -7.45 13.09
C ASP A 74 19.10 -7.40 14.54
#